data_AF-H0V323-F1
#
_entry.id   AF-H0V323-F1
#
_cell.length_a   1.000
_cell.length_b   1.000
_cell.length_c   1.000
_cell.angle_alpha   90.00
_cell.angle_beta   90.00
_cell.angle_gamma   90.00
#
_symmetry.space_group_name_H-M   'P 1'
#
loop_
_entity.id
_entity.type
_entity.pdbx_description
1 polymer ?
#
loop_
_entity_poly.entity_id
_entity_poly.type
_entity_poly.pdbx_seq_one_letter_code
_entity_poly.pdbx_strand_id
1 'polypeptide(L)'
;MSEKENPASKPTPVQDQQGDGRWMSLHHRFVADSKDKEPEVVFIGDSLVQLMHQCEIWRELFSPLHALNFGIGGDSTQHVLWRLENGELEHIRPKIVVVWVGTNNHDHTPEQVTGGIKAIVQLVNQRQPQARVVVLVRGWETWGKNGSG
;
A
#
# COMPACT_ATOMS: atom_id res chain seq x y z
N MET A 1 -0.59 4.53 -31.72
CA MET A 1 -0.26 5.61 -30.76
C MET A 1 0.15 4.91 -29.48
N SER A 2 1.41 5.00 -29.05
CA SER A 2 1.83 4.44 -27.76
C SER A 2 1.08 5.21 -26.68
N GLU A 3 0.15 4.59 -25.97
CA GLU A 3 -0.38 5.14 -24.73
C GLU A 3 0.83 5.48 -23.85
N LYS A 4 0.92 6.73 -23.37
CA LYS A 4 1.94 7.09 -22.40
C LYS A 4 1.68 6.27 -21.14
N GLU A 5 2.66 5.44 -20.79
CA GLU A 5 2.62 4.58 -19.60
C GLU A 5 2.35 5.44 -18.35
N ASN A 6 1.40 5.02 -17.50
CA ASN A 6 1.05 5.78 -16.31
C ASN A 6 2.17 5.64 -15.24
N PRO A 7 2.86 6.71 -14.86
CA PRO A 7 3.98 6.65 -13.91
C PRO A 7 3.55 6.13 -12.52
N ALA A 8 2.31 6.41 -12.10
CA ALA A 8 1.78 5.93 -10.83
C ALA A 8 1.52 4.41 -10.80
N SER A 9 1.54 3.73 -11.95
CA SER A 9 1.43 2.28 -12.09
C SER A 9 2.71 1.62 -12.57
N LYS A 10 3.84 2.34 -12.65
CA LYS A 10 5.12 1.79 -13.05
C LYS A 10 5.96 1.43 -11.82
N PRO A 11 6.13 0.14 -11.49
CA PRO A 11 6.79 -0.26 -10.24
C PRO A 11 8.22 0.27 -10.18
N THR A 12 8.55 1.00 -9.12
CA THR A 12 9.90 1.51 -8.84
C THR A 12 10.15 1.55 -7.33
N PRO A 13 11.36 1.22 -6.85
CA PRO A 13 11.70 1.43 -5.45
C PRO A 13 11.92 2.93 -5.18
N VAL A 14 11.84 3.33 -3.91
CA VAL A 14 12.24 4.68 -3.49
C VAL A 14 13.76 4.81 -3.56
N GLN A 15 14.25 5.86 -4.22
CA GLN A 15 15.67 6.18 -4.24
C GLN A 15 16.11 6.77 -2.90
N ASP A 16 17.19 6.22 -2.34
CA ASP A 16 17.73 6.70 -1.08
C ASP A 16 18.59 7.96 -1.30
N GLN A 17 18.00 9.12 -1.04
CA GLN A 17 18.70 10.40 -1.08
C GLN A 17 19.39 10.75 0.24
N GLN A 18 19.06 10.04 1.33
CA GLN A 18 19.58 10.32 2.68
C GLN A 18 20.81 9.46 3.01
N GLY A 19 20.98 8.33 2.32
CA GLY A 19 22.14 7.44 2.39
C GLY A 19 22.11 6.43 3.55
N ASP A 20 20.96 6.25 4.19
CA ASP A 20 20.81 5.36 5.35
C ASP A 20 20.07 4.05 5.05
N GLY A 21 19.59 3.85 3.83
CA GLY A 21 18.97 2.61 3.38
C GLY A 21 17.68 2.23 4.13
N ARG A 22 17.03 3.16 4.84
CA ARG A 22 15.88 2.85 5.71
C ARG A 22 14.72 2.20 4.96
N TRP A 23 14.40 2.71 3.77
CA TRP A 23 13.28 2.20 2.97
C TRP A 23 13.50 0.74 2.56
N MET A 24 14.69 0.43 2.04
CA MET A 24 15.03 -0.94 1.64
C MET A 24 15.14 -1.89 2.85
N SER A 25 15.62 -1.39 3.98
CA SER A 25 15.66 -2.16 5.23
C SER A 25 14.27 -2.56 5.73
N LEU A 26 13.29 -1.65 5.63
CA LEU A 26 11.89 -1.95 5.95
C LEU A 26 11.30 -2.98 4.99
N HIS A 27 11.53 -2.83 3.68
CA HIS A 27 11.10 -3.80 2.68
C HIS A 27 11.66 -5.21 2.97
N HIS A 28 12.97 -5.34 3.21
CA HIS A 28 13.59 -6.63 3.53
C HIS A 28 13.01 -7.26 4.80
N ARG A 29 12.70 -6.45 5.82
CA ARG A 29 12.04 -6.94 7.03
C ARG A 29 10.66 -7.52 6.71
N PHE A 30 9.87 -6.86 5.86
CA PHE A 30 8.55 -7.35 5.46
C PHE A 30 8.62 -8.63 4.62
N VAL A 31 9.61 -8.74 3.72
CA VAL A 31 9.88 -9.99 2.99
C VAL A 31 10.24 -11.13 3.96
N ALA A 32 11.00 -10.84 5.03
CA ALA A 32 11.29 -11.83 6.06
C ALA A 32 10.04 -12.21 6.87
N ASP A 33 9.23 -11.23 7.28
CA ASP A 33 7.96 -11.47 7.97
C ASP A 33 7.03 -12.38 7.15
N SER A 34 6.95 -12.19 5.84
CA SER A 34 6.15 -13.05 4.94
C SER A 34 6.70 -14.47 4.83
N LYS A 35 7.99 -14.71 5.09
CA LYS A 35 8.58 -16.06 5.11
C LYS A 35 8.31 -16.79 6.42
N ASP A 36 8.34 -16.06 7.52
CA ASP A 36 8.32 -16.65 8.87
C ASP A 36 6.92 -16.72 9.49
N LYS A 37 5.92 -16.08 8.87
CA LYS A 37 4.56 -15.93 9.43
C LYS A 37 3.48 -16.31 8.42
N GLU A 38 2.32 -16.71 8.94
CA GLU A 38 1.14 -17.08 8.15
C GLU A 38 -0.04 -16.14 8.46
N PRO A 39 -0.06 -14.91 7.92
CA PRO A 39 -1.11 -13.95 8.21
C PRO A 39 -2.43 -14.29 7.52
N GLU A 40 -3.54 -14.01 8.21
CA GLU A 40 -4.86 -14.03 7.57
C GLU A 40 -5.18 -12.68 6.90
N VAL A 41 -4.59 -11.60 7.41
CA VAL A 41 -4.78 -10.23 6.90
C VAL A 41 -3.44 -9.54 6.67
N VAL A 42 -3.27 -8.90 5.52
CA VAL A 42 -2.09 -8.06 5.24
C VAL A 42 -2.56 -6.64 4.98
N PHE A 43 -2.03 -5.69 5.72
CA PHE A 43 -2.19 -4.26 5.48
C PHE A 43 -0.96 -3.75 4.73
N ILE A 44 -1.17 -3.05 3.62
CA ILE A 44 -0.08 -2.44 2.86
C ILE A 44 -0.44 -1.02 2.43
N GLY A 45 0.55 -0.12 2.51
CA GLY A 45 0.34 1.25 2.09
C GLY A 45 1.36 2.22 2.66
N ASP A 46 0.90 3.45 2.86
CA ASP A 46 1.73 4.58 3.27
C ASP A 46 1.83 4.75 4.80
N SER A 47 2.21 5.95 5.25
CA SER A 47 2.31 6.32 6.67
C SER A 47 1.02 6.08 7.45
N LEU A 48 -0.16 6.20 6.83
CA LEU A 48 -1.43 5.96 7.53
C LEU A 48 -1.54 4.50 7.98
N VAL A 49 -1.11 3.58 7.13
CA VAL A 49 -1.02 2.16 7.46
C VAL A 49 0.04 1.93 8.52
N GLN A 50 1.23 2.52 8.36
CA GLN A 50 2.35 2.36 9.29
C GLN A 50 1.99 2.83 10.71
N LEU A 51 1.39 4.02 10.82
CA LEU A 51 1.04 4.63 12.10
C LEU A 51 -0.15 3.94 12.76
N MET A 52 -1.06 3.33 11.97
CA MET A 52 -2.16 2.54 12.53
C MET A 52 -1.65 1.42 13.44
N HIS A 53 -0.50 0.82 13.13
CA HIS A 53 0.13 -0.20 13.97
C HIS A 53 0.50 0.29 15.38
N GLN A 54 0.75 1.59 15.53
CA GLN A 54 1.16 2.22 16.79
C GLN A 54 -0.04 2.62 17.66
N CYS A 55 -1.25 2.61 17.12
CA CYS A 55 -2.47 2.93 17.86
C CYS A 55 -2.92 1.73 18.71
N GLU A 56 -3.45 1.98 19.91
CA GLU A 56 -4.01 0.92 20.78
C GLU A 56 -5.09 0.08 20.07
N ILE A 57 -5.84 0.73 19.17
CA ILE A 57 -6.85 0.12 18.30
C ILE A 57 -6.29 -1.07 17.50
N TRP A 58 -5.00 -1.04 17.10
CA TRP A 58 -4.40 -2.16 16.38
C TRP A 58 -4.28 -3.41 17.24
N ARG A 59 -3.90 -3.24 18.51
CA ARG A 59 -3.79 -4.35 19.46
C ARG A 59 -5.15 -4.97 19.75
N GLU A 60 -6.18 -4.14 19.84
CA GLU A 60 -7.53 -4.60 20.19
C GLU A 60 -8.28 -5.22 19.01
N LEU A 61 -8.20 -4.62 17.81
CA LEU A 61 -9.05 -5.01 16.68
C LEU A 61 -8.35 -5.87 15.64
N PHE A 62 -7.05 -5.62 15.36
CA PHE A 62 -6.37 -6.22 14.22
C PHE A 62 -5.37 -7.33 14.60
N SER A 63 -4.76 -7.26 15.78
CA SER A 63 -3.87 -8.31 16.27
C SER A 63 -4.55 -9.68 16.42
N PRO A 64 -5.82 -9.78 16.88
CA PRO A 64 -6.55 -11.05 16.91
C PRO A 64 -6.82 -11.65 15.53
N LEU A 65 -6.70 -10.88 14.44
CA LEU A 65 -6.91 -11.32 13.07
C LEU A 65 -5.65 -11.88 12.41
N HIS A 66 -4.57 -12.10 13.17
CA HIS A 66 -3.27 -12.53 12.65
C HIS A 66 -2.79 -11.61 11.51
N ALA A 67 -2.80 -10.29 11.76
CA ALA A 67 -2.52 -9.29 10.75
C ALA A 67 -1.02 -8.92 10.66
N LEU A 68 -0.51 -8.74 9.44
CA LEU A 68 0.76 -8.06 9.17
C LEU A 68 0.55 -6.63 8.66
N ASN A 69 1.49 -5.74 9.00
CA ASN A 69 1.45 -4.34 8.60
C ASN A 69 2.72 -3.99 7.82
N PHE A 70 2.56 -3.78 6.52
CA PHE A 70 3.59 -3.40 5.56
C PHE A 70 3.45 -1.94 5.13
N GLY A 71 3.12 -1.07 6.09
CA GLY A 71 3.08 0.38 5.90
C GLY A 71 4.49 0.99 5.89
N ILE A 72 4.79 1.83 4.88
CA ILE A 72 6.01 2.64 4.83
C ILE A 72 5.64 4.10 4.60
N GLY A 73 6.04 4.97 5.53
CA GLY A 73 5.84 6.40 5.38
C GLY A 73 6.48 6.95 4.10
N GLY A 74 5.72 7.78 3.38
CA GLY A 74 6.13 8.37 2.11
C GLY A 74 5.87 7.52 0.86
N ASP A 75 5.38 6.29 1.00
CA ASP A 75 5.07 5.46 -0.17
C ASP A 75 3.96 6.08 -1.04
N SER A 76 4.18 6.01 -2.35
CA SER A 76 3.20 6.27 -3.40
C SER A 76 2.78 4.94 -4.03
N THR A 77 1.74 4.95 -4.88
CA THR A 77 1.23 3.73 -5.52
C THR A 77 2.30 2.89 -6.22
N GLN A 78 3.23 3.52 -6.94
CA GLN A 78 4.30 2.83 -7.65
C GLN A 78 5.33 2.16 -6.74
N HIS A 79 5.54 2.70 -5.53
CA HIS A 79 6.45 2.11 -4.53
C HIS A 79 5.82 0.85 -3.92
N VAL A 80 4.54 0.94 -3.54
CA VAL A 80 3.77 -0.22 -3.05
C VAL A 80 3.72 -1.32 -4.11
N LEU A 81 3.46 -0.96 -5.37
CA LEU A 81 3.43 -1.92 -6.47
C LEU A 81 4.76 -2.67 -6.59
N TRP A 82 5.88 -1.94 -6.56
CA TRP A 82 7.21 -2.56 -6.58
C TRP A 82 7.42 -3.52 -5.40
N ARG A 83 7.06 -3.12 -4.19
CA ARG A 83 7.24 -3.96 -2.98
C ARG A 83 6.47 -5.28 -3.06
N LEU A 84 5.24 -5.23 -3.57
CA LEU A 84 4.40 -6.41 -3.79
C LEU A 84 5.00 -7.36 -4.84
N GLU A 85 5.58 -6.82 -5.92
CA GLU A 85 6.25 -7.63 -6.95
C GLU A 85 7.54 -8.28 -6.45
N ASN A 86 8.20 -7.66 -5.47
CA ASN A 86 9.54 -7.99 -4.99
C ASN A 86 9.56 -8.72 -3.63
N GLY A 87 8.54 -9.53 -3.35
CA GLY A 87 8.63 -10.57 -2.30
C GLY A 87 7.66 -10.44 -1.14
N GLU A 88 7.01 -9.29 -0.94
CA GLU A 88 6.16 -9.10 0.24
C GLU A 88 4.87 -9.95 0.23
N LEU A 89 4.43 -10.43 -0.93
CA LEU A 89 3.33 -11.39 -1.06
C LEU A 89 3.77 -12.84 -1.25
N GLU A 90 5.07 -13.13 -1.21
CA GLU A 90 5.56 -14.49 -1.36
C GLU A 90 5.44 -15.26 -0.04
N HIS A 91 5.30 -16.58 -0.12
CA HIS A 91 5.23 -17.50 1.03
C HIS A 91 4.01 -17.37 1.96
N ILE A 92 3.17 -16.35 1.79
CA ILE A 92 1.93 -16.16 2.53
C ILE A 92 0.70 -16.47 1.69
N ARG A 93 -0.44 -16.70 2.37
CA ARG A 93 -1.74 -16.90 1.73
C ARG A 93 -2.87 -16.18 2.49
N PRO A 94 -2.85 -14.84 2.53
CA PRO A 94 -3.85 -14.09 3.27
C PRO A 94 -5.25 -14.28 2.69
N LYS A 95 -6.25 -14.14 3.56
CA LYS A 95 -7.67 -14.07 3.19
C LYS A 95 -8.07 -12.67 2.76
N ILE A 96 -7.43 -11.64 3.34
CA ILE A 96 -7.72 -10.23 3.07
C ILE A 96 -6.42 -9.46 2.88
N VAL A 97 -6.37 -8.62 1.84
CA VAL A 97 -5.32 -7.61 1.65
C VAL A 97 -5.97 -6.23 1.70
N VAL A 98 -5.57 -5.41 2.66
CA VAL A 98 -6.03 -4.03 2.83
C VAL A 98 -5.00 -3.10 2.20
N VAL A 99 -5.42 -2.35 1.19
CA VAL A 99 -4.60 -1.39 0.45
C VAL A 99 -5.02 0.02 0.85
N TRP A 100 -4.08 0.81 1.36
CA TRP A 100 -4.32 2.22 1.64
C TRP A 100 -3.11 3.08 1.24
N VAL A 101 -3.14 3.59 0.02
CA VAL A 101 -2.08 4.40 -0.56
C VAL A 101 -2.65 5.38 -1.58
N GLY A 102 -1.95 6.49 -1.81
CA GLY A 102 -2.27 7.47 -2.86
C GLY A 102 -2.13 8.91 -2.40
N THR A 103 -2.07 9.17 -1.09
CA THR A 103 -1.97 10.55 -0.56
C THR A 103 -0.63 11.22 -0.87
N ASN A 104 0.41 10.44 -1.14
CA ASN A 104 1.77 10.93 -1.41
C ASN A 104 2.07 11.05 -2.92
N ASN A 105 1.11 10.72 -3.79
CA ASN A 105 1.26 10.84 -5.23
C ASN A 105 1.10 12.31 -5.70
N HIS A 106 1.89 13.24 -5.14
CA HIS A 106 1.72 14.68 -5.31
C HIS A 106 1.85 15.18 -6.75
N ASP A 107 2.70 14.52 -7.56
CA ASP A 107 2.98 14.91 -8.94
C ASP A 107 2.08 14.18 -9.97
N HIS A 108 1.06 13.47 -9.50
CA HIS A 108 0.17 12.66 -10.34
C HIS A 108 -1.26 13.18 -10.35
N THR A 109 -1.95 13.05 -11.48
CA THR A 109 -3.38 13.38 -11.56
C THR A 109 -4.22 12.32 -10.81
N PRO A 110 -5.44 12.65 -10.35
CA PRO A 110 -6.33 11.67 -9.72
C PRO A 110 -6.57 10.41 -10.56
N GLU A 111 -6.62 10.54 -11.89
CA GLU A 111 -6.78 9.42 -12.83
C GLU A 111 -5.54 8.53 -12.84
N GLN A 112 -4.34 9.12 -12.80
CA GLN A 112 -3.08 8.39 -12.71
C GLN A 112 -2.99 7.63 -11.38
N VAL A 113 -3.33 8.27 -10.25
CA VAL A 113 -3.37 7.62 -8.93
C VAL A 113 -4.36 6.47 -8.93
N THR A 114 -5.55 6.68 -9.48
CA THR A 114 -6.56 5.62 -9.65
C THR A 114 -6.03 4.46 -10.49
N GLY A 115 -5.29 4.75 -11.56
CA GLY A 115 -4.59 3.74 -12.36
C GLY A 115 -3.55 2.96 -11.58
N GLY A 116 -2.77 3.63 -10.71
CA GLY A 116 -1.82 3.00 -9.80
C GLY A 116 -2.48 2.06 -8.80
N ILE A 117 -3.58 2.50 -8.16
CA ILE A 117 -4.38 1.68 -7.25
C ILE A 117 -4.97 0.46 -7.98
N LYS A 118 -5.49 0.65 -9.20
CA LYS A 118 -5.99 -0.46 -10.02
C LYS A 118 -4.89 -1.48 -10.33
N ALA A 119 -3.68 -1.02 -10.66
CA ALA A 119 -2.53 -1.90 -10.90
C ALA A 119 -2.17 -2.72 -9.65
N ILE A 120 -2.20 -2.10 -8.47
CA ILE A 120 -1.99 -2.81 -7.19
C ILE A 120 -3.06 -3.91 -7.00
N VAL A 121 -4.34 -3.57 -7.15
CA VAL A 121 -5.44 -4.54 -7.00
C VAL A 121 -5.29 -5.70 -8.00
N GLN A 122 -4.94 -5.39 -9.26
CA GLN A 122 -4.69 -6.40 -10.28
C GLN A 122 -3.54 -7.33 -9.91
N LEU A 123 -2.42 -6.79 -9.44
CA LEU A 123 -1.27 -7.57 -9.00
C LEU A 123 -1.64 -8.49 -7.83
N VAL A 124 -2.35 -7.97 -6.82
CA VAL A 124 -2.81 -8.76 -5.68
C VAL A 124 -3.72 -9.89 -6.14
N ASN A 125 -4.68 -9.62 -7.03
CA ASN A 125 -5.56 -10.66 -7.57
C ASN A 125 -4.81 -11.73 -8.39
N GLN A 126 -3.70 -11.38 -9.04
CA GLN A 126 -2.87 -12.33 -9.78
C GLN A 126 -2.02 -13.20 -8.84
N ARG A 127 -1.37 -12.60 -7.84
CA ARG A 127 -0.47 -13.29 -6.90
C ARG A 127 -1.21 -14.04 -5.80
N GLN A 128 -2.35 -13.51 -5.37
CA GLN A 128 -3.14 -13.99 -4.24
C GLN A 128 -4.63 -14.07 -4.64
N PRO A 129 -5.01 -14.92 -5.62
CA PRO A 129 -6.36 -14.97 -6.19
C PRO A 129 -7.46 -15.37 -5.19
N GLN A 130 -7.10 -15.99 -4.07
CA GLN A 130 -8.04 -16.29 -2.99
C GLN A 130 -8.34 -15.09 -2.08
N ALA A 131 -7.50 -14.06 -2.08
CA ALA A 131 -7.61 -12.95 -1.16
C ALA A 131 -8.69 -11.96 -1.61
N ARG A 132 -9.45 -11.42 -0.65
CA ARG A 132 -10.31 -10.25 -0.87
C ARG A 132 -9.48 -8.99 -0.72
N VAL A 133 -9.60 -8.07 -1.68
CA VAL A 133 -8.91 -6.78 -1.61
C VAL A 133 -9.85 -5.71 -1.08
N VAL A 134 -9.45 -5.02 -0.01
CA VAL A 134 -10.14 -3.85 0.53
C VAL A 134 -9.30 -2.62 0.21
N VAL A 135 -9.87 -1.66 -0.51
CA VAL A 135 -9.18 -0.40 -0.81
C VAL A 135 -9.75 0.69 0.07
N LEU A 136 -8.91 1.28 0.91
CA LEU A 136 -9.24 2.48 1.67
C LEU A 136 -8.87 3.71 0.85
N VAL A 137 -9.82 4.64 0.74
CA VAL A 137 -9.62 5.93 0.10
C VAL A 137 -9.81 7.02 1.12
N ARG A 138 -9.01 8.08 1.03
CA ARG A 138 -9.29 9.30 1.77
C ARG A 138 -10.45 9.99 1.07
N GLY A 139 -11.61 10.02 1.72
CA GLY A 139 -12.73 10.85 1.28
C GLY A 139 -12.31 12.31 1.31
N TRP A 140 -12.46 13.00 0.19
CA TRP A 140 -12.47 14.46 0.20
C TRP A 140 -13.88 14.86 0.64
N GLU A 141 -14.04 15.30 1.88
CA GLU A 141 -15.24 16.05 2.21
C GLU A 141 -15.06 17.46 1.65
N THR A 142 -15.80 17.84 0.61
CA THR A 142 -16.19 19.25 0.47
C THR A 142 -17.27 19.55 1.50
N TRP A 143 -16.85 19.86 2.73
CA TRP A 143 -17.64 20.73 3.58
C TRP A 143 -17.42 22.17 3.11
N GLY A 144 -18.45 22.74 2.47
CA GLY A 144 -18.57 24.19 2.26
C GLY A 144 -18.28 24.72 0.86
N LYS A 145 -19.14 24.41 -0.12
CA LYS A 145 -19.54 25.40 -1.14
C LYS A 145 -21.06 25.40 -1.32
N ASN A 146 -21.76 25.74 -0.24
CA ASN A 146 -23.05 26.43 -0.34
C ASN A 146 -22.88 27.74 0.44
N GLY A 147 -22.88 28.88 -0.26
CA GLY A 147 -22.88 30.20 0.37
C GLY A 147 -22.43 31.35 -0.51
N SER A 148 -23.41 32.02 -1.13
CA SER A 148 -23.45 33.45 -1.51
C SER A 148 -22.51 34.00 -2.59
N GLY A 149 -23.14 34.52 -3.66
CA GLY A 149 -22.58 35.33 -4.73
C GLY A 149 -23.55 35.40 -5.90
#